data_AF-D3L8P2-F1
#
_entry.id   AF-D3L8P2-F1
#
_cell.length_a   1.000
_cell.length_b   1.000
_cell.length_c   1.000
_cell.angle_alpha   90.00
_cell.angle_beta   90.00
_cell.angle_gamma   90.00
#
_symmetry.space_group_name_H-M   'P 1'
#
loop_
_entity.id
_entity.type
_entity.pdbx_description
1 polymer ?
#
loop_
_entity_poly.entity_id
_entity_poly.type
_entity_poly.pdbx_seq_one_letter_code
_entity_poly.pdbx_strand_id
1 'polypeptide(L)' 'MPKMSGLDVAEELFRDKKSISKIVILTTFAKADYFQRAVNAKVSGYLLKG' A
#
# COMPACT_ATOMS: atom_id res chain seq x y z
N MET A 1 -5.16 8.75 7.04
CA MET A 1 -6.13 8.04 7.91
C MET A 1 -5.61 8.19 9.34
N PRO A 2 -6.42 8.69 10.29
CA PRO A 2 -5.91 9.15 11.59
C PRO A 2 -5.41 8.04 12.55
N LYS A 3 -5.46 6.76 12.15
CA LYS A 3 -5.06 5.63 12.99
C LYS A 3 -4.12 4.61 12.33
N MET A 4 -4.08 4.58 11.00
CA MET A 4 -3.26 3.66 10.20
C MET A 4 -2.75 4.39 8.98
N SER A 5 -1.54 4.09 8.54
CA SER A 5 -1.07 4.53 7.23
C SER A 5 -1.71 3.68 6.12
N GLY A 6 -1.70 4.19 4.89
CA GLY A 6 -2.16 3.39 3.74
C GLY A 6 -1.34 2.12 3.52
N LEU A 7 -0.07 2.11 3.93
CA LEU A 7 0.79 0.92 3.88
C LEU A 7 0.37 -0.11 4.91
N ASP A 8 0.02 0.31 6.14
CA ASP A 8 -0.44 -0.61 7.18
C ASP A 8 -1.74 -1.30 6.77
N VAL A 9 -2.66 -0.55 6.16
CA VAL A 9 -3.91 -1.09 5.60
C VAL A 9 -3.62 -2.07 4.46
N ALA A 10 -2.67 -1.76 3.58
CA ALA A 10 -2.30 -2.66 2.48
C ALA A 10 -1.73 -3.98 2.98
N GLU A 11 -0.88 -3.94 4.01
CA GLU A 11 -0.30 -5.13 4.64
C GLU A 11 -1.39 -5.98 5.32
N GLU A 12 -2.37 -5.36 5.97
CA GLU A 12 -3.45 -6.08 6.63
C GLU A 12 -4.41 -6.73 5.63
N LEU A 13 -4.77 -6.03 4.56
CA LEU A 13 -5.57 -6.58 3.46
C LEU A 13 -4.83 -7.70 2.71
N PHE A 14 -3.50 -7.66 2.62
CA PHE A 14 -2.71 -8.75 2.07
C PHE A 14 -2.71 -9.99 2.95
N ARG A 15 -2.72 -9.81 4.28
CA ARG A 15 -2.82 -10.93 5.25
C ARG A 15 -4.20 -11.58 5.27
N ASP A 16 -5.24 -10.83 4.93
CA ASP A 16 -6.59 -11.38 4.81
C ASP A 16 -6.73 -12.27 3.57
N LYS A 17 -6.68 -13.59 3.79
CA LYS A 17 -6.80 -14.61 2.74
C LYS A 17 -8.15 -14.62 2.01
N LYS A 18 -9.16 -13.92 2.52
CA LYS A 18 -10.47 -13.78 1.84
C LYS A 18 -10.55 -12.52 0.96
N SER A 19 -9.59 -11.61 1.09
CA SER A 19 -9.56 -10.39 0.30
C SER A 19 -9.22 -10.69 -1.16
N ILE A 20 -10.15 -10.37 -2.06
CA ILE A 20 -9.95 -10.43 -3.52
C ILE A 20 -9.58 -9.06 -4.12
N SER A 21 -9.39 -8.06 -3.25
CA SER A 21 -9.22 -6.67 -3.65
C SER A 21 -7.86 -6.41 -4.27
N LYS A 22 -7.84 -5.69 -5.40
CA LYS A 22 -6.63 -5.10 -5.95
C LYS A 22 -6.33 -3.81 -5.21
N ILE A 23 -5.11 -3.68 -4.68
CA ILE A 23 -4.70 -2.54 -3.85
C ILE A 23 -3.83 -1.61 -4.68
N VAL A 24 -4.14 -0.32 -4.72
CA VAL A 24 -3.32 0.70 -5.40
C VAL A 24 -3.00 1.81 -4.42
N ILE A 25 -1.72 2.18 -4.31
CA ILE A 25 -1.27 3.29 -3.47
C ILE A 25 -1.05 4.52 -4.35
N LEU A 26 -1.63 5.65 -3.94
CA LEU A 26 -1.46 6.95 -4.58
C LEU A 26 -0.90 7.94 -3.55
N THR A 27 0.33 8.40 -3.73
CA THR A 27 1.12 9.10 -2.71
C THR A 27 1.91 10.27 -3.29
N THR A 28 2.19 11.33 -2.54
CA THR A 28 3.18 12.36 -2.94
C THR A 28 4.60 12.00 -2.53
N PHE A 29 4.78 10.96 -1.70
CA PHE A 29 6.07 10.58 -1.16
C PHE A 29 6.81 9.60 -2.09
N ALA A 30 7.90 10.06 -2.71
CA ALA A 30 8.81 9.23 -3.52
C ALA A 30 9.94 8.60 -2.68
N LYS A 31 9.61 8.07 -1.49
CA LYS A 31 10.61 7.47 -0.58
C LYS A 31 10.80 5.98 -0.90
N ALA A 32 12.05 5.55 -1.06
CA ALA A 32 12.40 4.16 -1.37
C ALA A 32 11.80 3.15 -0.36
N ASP A 33 11.89 3.45 0.94
CA ASP A 33 11.35 2.56 1.99
C ASP A 33 9.84 2.37 1.87
N TYR A 34 9.11 3.39 1.43
CA TYR A 34 7.65 3.34 1.31
C TYR A 34 7.27 2.51 0.08
N PHE A 35 8.03 2.66 -1.01
CA PHE A 35 7.88 1.83 -2.19
C PHE A 35 8.17 0.36 -1.87
N GLN A 36 9.27 0.07 -1.17
CA GLN A 36 9.61 -1.30 -0.80
C GLN A 36 8.55 -1.95 0.09
N ARG A 37 8.02 -1.21 1.08
CA ARG A 37 6.89 -1.68 1.89
C ARG A 37 5.66 -2.01 1.05
N ALA A 38 5.31 -1.17 0.08
CA ALA A 38 4.18 -1.41 -0.80
C ALA A 38 4.37 -2.68 -1.65
N VAL A 39 5.58 -2.90 -2.18
CA VAL A 39 5.92 -4.12 -2.93
C VAL A 39 5.78 -5.36 -2.03
N ASN A 40 6.26 -5.29 -0.79
CA ASN A 40 6.13 -6.39 0.17
C ASN A 40 4.67 -6.70 0.52
N ALA A 41 3.81 -5.67 0.54
CA ALA A 41 2.36 -5.80 0.73
C ALA A 41 1.60 -6.25 -0.55
N LYS A 42 2.31 -6.62 -1.63
CA LYS A 42 1.73 -7.09 -2.90
C LYS A 42 0.66 -6.16 -3.49
N VAL A 43 0.89 -4.85 -3.37
CA VAL A 43 0.03 -3.88 -4.05
C VAL A 43 0.08 -4.07 -5.56
N SER A 44 -1.03 -3.81 -6.23
CA SER A 44 -1.19 -3.86 -7.68
C SER A 44 -0.66 -2.61 -8.38
N GLY A 45 -0.43 -1.51 -7.65
CA GLY A 45 0.16 -0.29 -8.19
C GLY A 45 0.63 0.68 -7.11
N TYR A 46 1.65 1.47 -7.45
CA TYR A 46 2.19 2.55 -6.61
C TYR A 46 2.41 3.77 -7.50
N LEU A 47 1.62 4.82 -7.31
CA LEU A 47 1.57 6.01 -8.16
C LEU A 47 1.94 7.25 -7.36
N LEU A 48 2.66 8.16 -8.02
CA LEU A 48 2.96 9.47 -7.47
C LEU A 48 1.86 10.47 -7.83
N LYS A 49 1.38 11.21 -6.81
CA LYS A 49 0.59 12.42 -7.01
C LYS A 49 1.56 13.52 -7.41
N GLY A 50 1.47 13.95 -8.67
CA GLY A 50 2.04 15.21 -9.13
C GLY A 50 1.28 16.41 -8.56
#